data_AF-A0A7X7X172-F1
#
_entry.id   AF-A0A7X7X172-F1
#
_cell.length_a   1.000
_cell.length_b   1.000
_cell.length_c   1.000
_cell.angle_alpha   90.00
_cell.angle_beta   90.00
_cell.angle_gamma   90.00
#
_symmetry.space_group_name_H-M   'P 1'
#
loop_
_entity.id
_entity.type
_entity.pdbx_description
1 polymer ?
#
loop_
_entity_poly.entity_id
_entity_poly.type
_entity_poly.pdbx_seq_one_letter_code
_entity_poly.pdbx_strand_id
1 'polypeptide(L)'
;MNNKYKFCVLSLCIILFFVNSIFAQTTSKNKDEFIDYSDIQIGDYYFADGSISHELSENKQCVGVVFSLKTTETERANGWTHGQIVALADAGKGQGYRWMSLDADFSKCNVKTATIADCRADKNGYSYSHAIWNTWVWAFNNAFGVARYYNFRGNMVSKSKTSDWYLPSIGQWYDIIENLGHVKILADGNFNDMKRAQRNLDEKIGLAPTMYWSSSSKGFLGAWVAVLRAGNINSYDKNYACSIRAVAAF
;
A
#
# COMPACT_ATOMS: atom_id res chain seq x y z
N MET A 1 36.42 55.22 -55.56
CA MET A 1 35.91 53.90 -56.02
C MET A 1 35.97 52.92 -54.86
N ASN A 2 34.87 52.19 -54.68
CA ASN A 2 34.45 51.43 -53.50
C ASN A 2 35.34 50.24 -53.12
N ASN A 3 35.48 50.00 -51.81
CA ASN A 3 35.41 48.64 -51.28
C ASN A 3 34.96 48.64 -49.80
N LYS A 4 33.65 48.45 -49.57
CA LYS A 4 33.05 48.41 -48.23
C LYS A 4 31.95 47.35 -48.13
N TYR A 5 32.24 46.07 -48.41
CA TYR A 5 31.31 44.99 -48.02
C TYR A 5 32.08 43.70 -47.70
N LYS A 6 32.59 43.62 -46.46
CA LYS A 6 33.17 42.39 -45.91
C LYS A 6 32.75 42.17 -44.45
N PHE A 7 31.47 42.37 -44.14
CA PHE A 7 30.93 42.07 -42.82
C PHE A 7 29.41 41.90 -42.90
N CYS A 8 28.88 40.77 -43.39
CA CYS A 8 27.48 40.41 -43.12
C CYS A 8 27.06 38.97 -43.50
N VAL A 9 27.89 37.94 -43.29
CA VAL A 9 27.41 36.56 -43.55
C VAL A 9 27.68 35.58 -42.39
N LEU A 10 28.64 35.86 -41.50
CA LEU A 10 28.89 34.98 -40.36
C LEU A 10 27.88 35.12 -39.21
N SER A 11 27.10 36.21 -39.16
CA SER A 11 26.19 36.49 -38.03
C SER A 11 24.85 35.75 -38.13
N LEU A 12 24.40 35.37 -39.33
CA LEU A 12 23.07 34.74 -39.51
C LEU A 12 23.07 33.23 -39.22
N CYS A 13 24.16 32.52 -39.49
CA CYS A 13 24.23 31.06 -39.29
C CYS A 13 24.36 30.67 -37.81
N ILE A 14 25.00 31.51 -36.98
CA ILE A 14 25.12 31.27 -35.53
C ILE A 14 23.74 31.44 -34.86
N ILE A 15 22.92 32.38 -35.34
CA ILE A 15 21.56 32.58 -34.81
C ILE A 15 20.67 31.37 -35.13
N LEU A 16 20.78 30.75 -36.31
CA LEU A 16 20.00 29.54 -36.65
C LEU A 16 20.39 28.31 -35.82
N PHE A 17 21.66 28.15 -35.43
CA PHE A 17 22.06 27.08 -34.51
C PHE A 17 21.59 27.34 -33.07
N PHE A 18 21.64 28.60 -32.60
CA PHE A 18 21.12 28.94 -31.27
C PHE A 18 19.59 28.84 -31.18
N VAL A 19 18.84 29.17 -32.24
CA VAL A 19 17.38 29.03 -32.22
C VAL A 19 16.96 27.55 -32.23
N ASN A 20 17.68 26.66 -32.94
CA ASN A 20 17.43 25.22 -32.86
C ASN A 20 17.88 24.58 -31.53
N SER A 21 18.91 25.12 -30.86
CA SER A 21 19.28 24.68 -29.51
C SER A 21 18.35 25.21 -28.42
N ILE A 22 17.65 26.33 -28.64
CA ILE A 22 16.63 26.85 -27.71
C ILE A 22 15.28 26.13 -27.91
N PHE A 23 15.00 25.60 -29.10
CA PHE A 23 13.80 24.80 -29.36
C PHE A 23 13.92 23.30 -29.03
N ALA A 24 15.07 22.84 -28.56
CA ALA A 24 15.23 21.52 -27.93
C ALA A 24 14.83 21.53 -26.43
N GLN A 25 14.06 22.54 -26.00
CA GLN A 25 13.50 22.63 -24.66
C GLN A 25 11.98 22.48 -24.74
N THR A 26 11.52 21.28 -25.10
CA THR A 26 10.12 20.85 -25.00
C THR A 26 10.18 19.32 -24.92
N THR A 27 10.01 18.66 -23.80
CA THR A 27 9.26 18.92 -22.58
C THR A 27 10.09 18.37 -21.41
N SER A 28 10.26 19.13 -20.33
CA SER A 28 10.23 18.45 -19.03
C SER A 28 8.86 17.77 -19.03
N LYS A 29 8.77 16.44 -19.26
CA LYS A 29 7.55 15.70 -18.91
C LYS A 29 7.18 16.24 -17.54
N ASN A 30 6.00 16.85 -17.40
CA ASN A 30 5.48 17.12 -16.07
C ASN A 30 5.48 15.75 -15.40
N LYS A 31 6.41 15.51 -14.47
CA LYS A 31 6.57 14.22 -13.76
C LYS A 31 5.32 13.86 -12.95
N ASP A 32 4.37 14.79 -12.89
CA ASP A 32 3.12 14.73 -12.17
C ASP A 32 1.94 14.54 -13.15
N GLU A 33 2.00 13.51 -13.99
CA GLU A 33 0.85 13.08 -14.78
C GLU A 33 -0.09 12.28 -13.87
N PHE A 34 -1.09 12.97 -13.31
CA PHE A 34 -2.12 12.36 -12.50
C PHE A 34 -3.13 11.67 -13.40
N ILE A 35 -3.49 10.44 -13.03
CA ILE A 35 -4.36 9.59 -13.86
C ILE A 35 -5.81 9.63 -13.38
N ASP A 36 -6.72 9.42 -14.32
CA ASP A 36 -8.11 9.16 -14.01
C ASP A 36 -8.23 7.80 -13.29
N TYR A 37 -9.21 7.69 -12.40
CA TYR A 37 -9.47 6.45 -11.67
C TYR A 37 -9.83 5.26 -12.58
N SER A 38 -10.21 5.50 -13.82
CA SER A 38 -10.45 4.46 -14.83
C SER A 38 -9.17 3.85 -15.42
N ASP A 39 -8.02 4.51 -15.28
CA ASP A 39 -6.73 4.08 -15.84
C ASP A 39 -5.77 3.46 -14.80
N ILE A 40 -6.23 3.32 -13.54
CA ILE A 40 -5.41 2.84 -12.42
C ILE A 40 -4.89 1.41 -12.64
N GLN A 41 -3.66 1.19 -12.17
CA GLN A 41 -2.97 -0.08 -12.24
C GLN A 41 -2.44 -0.52 -10.87
N ILE A 42 -2.21 -1.82 -10.74
CA ILE A 42 -1.47 -2.38 -9.63
C ILE A 42 -0.05 -1.81 -9.64
N GLY A 43 0.39 -1.29 -8.49
CA GLY A 43 1.69 -0.68 -8.34
C GLY A 43 1.69 0.85 -8.46
N ASP A 44 0.57 1.48 -8.82
CA ASP A 44 0.48 2.93 -8.86
C ASP A 44 0.63 3.56 -7.48
N TYR A 45 1.15 4.79 -7.47
CA TYR A 45 1.41 5.57 -6.26
C TYR A 45 0.20 6.40 -5.91
N TYR A 46 -0.26 6.29 -4.66
CA TYR A 46 -1.39 7.05 -4.11
C TYR A 46 -0.87 8.13 -3.17
N PHE A 47 -1.29 9.37 -3.38
CA PHE A 47 -0.83 10.53 -2.62
C PHE A 47 -1.84 10.99 -1.57
N ALA A 48 -1.37 11.75 -0.58
CA ALA A 48 -2.18 12.21 0.55
C ALA A 48 -3.45 13.00 0.13
N ASP A 49 -3.39 13.72 -1.00
CA ASP A 49 -4.51 14.48 -1.58
C ASP A 49 -5.52 13.60 -2.35
N GLY A 50 -5.24 12.31 -2.48
CA GLY A 50 -6.03 11.33 -3.22
C GLY A 50 -5.90 11.45 -4.73
N SER A 51 -4.80 12.02 -5.22
CA SER A 51 -4.35 11.81 -6.59
C SER A 51 -3.56 10.51 -6.71
N ILE A 52 -3.45 9.99 -7.94
CA ILE A 52 -2.73 8.76 -8.27
C ILE A 52 -1.85 9.01 -9.49
N SER A 53 -0.68 8.35 -9.55
CA SER A 53 0.17 8.33 -10.74
C SER A 53 0.91 6.99 -10.87
N HIS A 54 1.30 6.65 -12.11
CA HIS A 54 2.14 5.47 -12.40
C HIS A 54 3.56 5.59 -11.83
N GLU A 55 4.08 6.82 -11.77
CA GLU A 55 5.43 7.13 -11.29
C GLU A 55 5.40 7.86 -9.95
N LEU A 56 6.44 7.70 -9.14
CA LEU A 56 6.54 8.40 -7.86
C LEU A 56 6.80 9.90 -8.11
N SER A 57 5.91 10.75 -7.58
CA SER A 57 6.10 12.21 -7.61
C SER A 57 7.02 12.67 -6.49
N GLU A 58 7.99 13.53 -6.82
CA GLU A 58 8.86 14.21 -5.86
C GLU A 58 8.14 15.40 -5.18
N ASN A 59 7.04 15.87 -5.76
CA ASN A 59 6.32 17.08 -5.33
C ASN A 59 5.11 16.78 -4.44
N LYS A 60 4.73 15.51 -4.30
CA LYS A 60 3.59 15.09 -3.49
C LYS A 60 4.00 14.04 -2.47
N GLN A 61 3.32 14.09 -1.33
CA GLN A 61 3.48 13.08 -0.30
C GLN A 61 2.79 11.78 -0.73
N CYS A 62 3.57 10.81 -1.18
CA CYS A 62 3.08 9.45 -1.42
C CYS A 62 2.76 8.79 -0.07
N VAL A 63 1.60 8.16 0.04
CA VAL A 63 1.12 7.54 1.28
C VAL A 63 0.83 6.05 1.13
N GLY A 64 0.68 5.56 -0.11
CA GLY A 64 0.52 4.14 -0.36
C GLY A 64 0.72 3.74 -1.81
N VAL A 65 0.67 2.43 -2.05
CA VAL A 65 0.73 1.81 -3.37
C VAL A 65 -0.51 0.97 -3.60
N VAL A 66 -1.09 1.06 -4.80
CA VAL A 66 -2.27 0.28 -5.19
C VAL A 66 -1.89 -1.20 -5.27
N PHE A 67 -2.52 -2.05 -4.45
CA PHE A 67 -2.30 -3.50 -4.48
C PHE A 67 -3.52 -4.29 -4.96
N SER A 68 -4.69 -3.64 -5.06
CA SER A 68 -5.92 -4.24 -5.58
C SER A 68 -6.74 -3.18 -6.33
N LEU A 69 -7.34 -3.60 -7.46
CA LEU A 69 -8.33 -2.81 -8.22
C LEU A 69 -9.78 -3.23 -7.88
N LYS A 70 -9.94 -3.88 -6.72
CA LYS A 70 -11.22 -4.38 -6.21
C LYS A 70 -11.38 -3.96 -4.77
N THR A 71 -12.61 -3.59 -4.42
CA THR A 71 -13.03 -3.36 -3.05
C THR A 71 -14.07 -4.40 -2.63
N THR A 72 -14.21 -4.60 -1.33
CA THR A 72 -15.26 -5.43 -0.74
C THR A 72 -16.63 -4.76 -0.93
N GLU A 73 -17.68 -5.54 -0.75
CA GLU A 73 -19.05 -5.01 -0.80
C GLU A 73 -19.29 -3.90 0.23
N THR A 74 -18.78 -4.07 1.45
CA THR A 74 -18.87 -3.05 2.52
C THR A 74 -18.13 -1.77 2.13
N GLU A 75 -16.92 -1.87 1.58
CA GLU A 75 -16.16 -0.69 1.15
C GLU A 75 -16.85 0.05 0.01
N ARG A 76 -17.34 -0.68 -1.00
CA ARG A 76 -18.10 -0.12 -2.12
C ARG A 76 -19.38 0.57 -1.65
N ALA A 77 -20.09 -0.01 -0.68
CA ALA A 77 -21.28 0.59 -0.09
C ALA A 77 -20.99 1.91 0.64
N ASN A 78 -19.74 2.15 1.07
CA ASN A 78 -19.27 3.40 1.64
C ASN A 78 -18.68 4.37 0.59
N GLY A 79 -18.75 4.03 -0.71
CA GLY A 79 -18.28 4.88 -1.80
C GLY A 79 -16.83 4.66 -2.22
N TRP A 80 -16.09 3.73 -1.60
CA TRP A 80 -14.73 3.37 -1.99
C TRP A 80 -14.79 2.25 -3.04
N THR A 81 -14.80 2.65 -4.31
CA THR A 81 -15.18 1.77 -5.42
C THR A 81 -14.04 1.40 -6.36
N HIS A 82 -12.84 1.95 -6.15
CA HIS A 82 -11.77 1.89 -7.15
C HIS A 82 -10.72 0.84 -6.80
N GLY A 83 -10.33 0.75 -5.53
CA GLY A 83 -9.30 -0.20 -5.15
C GLY A 83 -8.85 -0.10 -3.70
N GLN A 84 -7.70 -0.72 -3.44
CA GLN A 84 -7.08 -0.71 -2.12
C GLN A 84 -5.58 -0.40 -2.24
N ILE A 85 -5.09 0.37 -1.28
CA ILE A 85 -3.69 0.79 -1.14
C ILE A 85 -3.07 0.20 0.12
N VAL A 86 -1.78 -0.10 0.06
CA VAL A 86 -0.97 -0.50 1.22
C VAL A 86 -0.03 0.64 1.61
N ALA A 87 0.12 0.84 2.92
CA ALA A 87 0.99 1.86 3.48
C ALA A 87 2.47 1.67 3.09
N LEU A 88 3.25 2.75 3.10
CA LEU A 88 4.69 2.72 2.79
C LEU A 88 5.59 2.43 4.00
N ALA A 89 5.03 2.41 5.21
CA ALA A 89 5.78 2.12 6.43
C ALA A 89 4.94 1.34 7.43
N ASP A 90 5.63 0.60 8.30
CA ASP A 90 4.99 -0.09 9.40
C ASP A 90 4.46 0.91 10.42
N ALA A 91 3.21 0.74 10.84
CA ALA A 91 2.55 1.64 11.78
C ALA A 91 3.18 1.62 13.18
N GLY A 92 3.94 0.57 13.49
CA GLY A 92 4.58 0.30 14.78
C GLY A 92 5.96 0.92 15.02
N LYS A 93 6.55 1.67 14.08
CA LYS A 93 7.93 2.23 14.21
C LYS A 93 9.00 1.19 14.59
N GLY A 94 8.94 0.00 13.98
CA GLY A 94 9.86 -1.10 14.28
C GLY A 94 9.52 -1.89 15.55
N GLN A 95 8.44 -1.55 16.26
CA GLN A 95 7.92 -2.34 17.38
C GLN A 95 6.86 -3.33 16.88
N GLY A 96 6.90 -4.54 17.43
CA GLY A 96 5.85 -5.54 17.24
C GLY A 96 4.71 -5.35 18.24
N TYR A 97 3.50 -5.68 17.82
CA TYR A 97 2.28 -5.56 18.64
C TYR A 97 1.57 -6.89 18.74
N ARG A 98 0.86 -7.09 19.84
CA ARG A 98 -0.06 -8.22 20.00
C ARG A 98 -1.25 -8.03 19.06
N TRP A 99 -1.84 -9.13 18.62
CA TRP A 99 -3.02 -9.08 17.76
C TRP A 99 -4.20 -8.40 18.47
N MET A 100 -4.43 -8.81 19.72
CA MET A 100 -5.39 -8.21 20.65
C MET A 100 -4.98 -8.53 22.11
N SER A 101 -5.52 -7.82 23.10
CA SER A 101 -5.32 -8.16 24.52
C SER A 101 -6.08 -9.44 24.89
N LEU A 102 -5.58 -10.22 25.86
CA LEU A 102 -6.24 -11.44 26.35
C LEU A 102 -7.61 -11.17 26.97
N ASP A 103 -7.79 -9.99 27.56
CA ASP A 103 -9.04 -9.60 28.23
C ASP A 103 -10.07 -8.99 27.27
N ALA A 104 -9.75 -8.91 25.97
CA ALA A 104 -10.65 -8.36 24.98
C ALA A 104 -11.72 -9.38 24.58
N ASP A 105 -12.97 -8.92 24.45
CA ASP A 105 -14.08 -9.75 23.97
C ASP A 105 -13.86 -10.14 22.50
N PHE A 106 -13.40 -11.37 22.28
CA PHE A 106 -13.16 -11.93 20.95
C PHE A 106 -14.44 -12.22 20.16
N SER A 107 -15.62 -12.21 20.79
CA SER A 107 -16.89 -12.60 20.15
C SER A 107 -17.31 -11.69 19.01
N LYS A 108 -16.78 -10.46 18.98
CA LYS A 108 -17.02 -9.49 17.90
C LYS A 108 -16.08 -9.63 16.72
N CYS A 109 -14.95 -10.33 16.90
CA CYS A 109 -14.06 -10.74 15.82
C CYS A 109 -14.56 -12.04 15.19
N ASN A 110 -15.84 -12.12 14.81
CA ASN A 110 -16.45 -13.31 14.20
C ASN A 110 -15.78 -13.62 12.85
N VAL A 111 -14.60 -14.25 12.90
CA VAL A 111 -13.81 -14.62 11.75
C VAL A 111 -14.09 -16.07 11.39
N LYS A 112 -14.27 -16.32 10.09
CA LYS A 112 -14.33 -17.67 9.53
C LYS A 112 -13.17 -17.88 8.56
N THR A 113 -11.97 -18.11 9.12
CA THR A 113 -10.84 -18.72 8.39
C THR A 113 -10.25 -19.83 9.24
N ALA A 114 -10.86 -21.01 9.19
CA ALA A 114 -10.44 -22.15 10.01
C ALA A 114 -9.17 -22.79 9.45
N THR A 115 -9.04 -22.78 8.12
CA THR A 115 -7.99 -23.47 7.37
C THR A 115 -7.26 -22.52 6.44
N ILE A 116 -6.08 -22.94 5.96
CA ILE A 116 -5.31 -22.20 4.96
C ILE A 116 -6.10 -21.99 3.65
N ALA A 117 -6.99 -22.93 3.31
CA ALA A 117 -7.84 -22.87 2.13
C ALA A 117 -8.86 -21.72 2.21
N ASP A 118 -9.32 -21.37 3.41
CA ASP A 118 -10.26 -20.27 3.63
C ASP A 118 -9.57 -18.90 3.52
N CYS A 119 -8.26 -18.82 3.84
CA CYS A 119 -7.53 -17.58 3.99
C CYS A 119 -7.58 -16.69 2.74
N ARG A 120 -7.39 -17.27 1.55
CA ARG A 120 -7.30 -16.50 0.30
C ARG A 120 -8.60 -15.75 -0.01
N ALA A 121 -9.75 -16.30 0.37
CA ALA A 121 -11.07 -15.71 0.11
C ALA A 121 -11.44 -14.61 1.13
N ASP A 122 -10.79 -14.56 2.27
CA ASP A 122 -11.11 -13.60 3.33
C ASP A 122 -10.53 -12.21 3.03
N LYS A 123 -11.36 -11.33 2.46
CA LYS A 123 -10.99 -9.95 2.09
C LYS A 123 -11.55 -8.88 3.04
N ASN A 124 -12.19 -9.27 4.13
CA ASN A 124 -13.04 -8.39 4.95
C ASN A 124 -12.28 -7.58 6.03
N GLY A 125 -11.04 -7.17 5.76
CA GLY A 125 -10.18 -6.54 6.76
C GLY A 125 -10.73 -5.21 7.30
N TYR A 126 -11.42 -4.45 6.45
CA TYR A 126 -12.12 -3.23 6.85
C TYR A 126 -13.18 -3.52 7.92
N SER A 127 -14.11 -4.43 7.62
CA SER A 127 -15.22 -4.77 8.51
C SER A 127 -14.74 -5.34 9.85
N TYR A 128 -13.70 -6.18 9.84
CA TYR A 128 -13.10 -6.70 11.08
C TYR A 128 -12.49 -5.60 11.93
N SER A 129 -11.70 -4.72 11.30
CA SER A 129 -11.06 -3.61 12.01
C SER A 129 -12.09 -2.65 12.59
N HIS A 130 -13.11 -2.31 11.80
CA HIS A 130 -14.15 -1.38 12.20
C HIS A 130 -15.04 -1.94 13.33
N ALA A 131 -15.31 -3.25 13.32
CA ALA A 131 -16.07 -3.89 14.40
C ALA A 131 -15.38 -3.74 15.76
N ILE A 132 -14.04 -3.76 15.80
CA ILE A 132 -13.24 -3.64 17.03
C ILE A 132 -13.11 -2.18 17.48
N TRP A 133 -13.06 -1.25 16.54
CA TRP A 133 -12.96 0.18 16.85
C TRP A 133 -14.10 0.71 17.71
N ASN A 134 -15.27 0.07 17.63
CA ASN A 134 -16.49 0.50 18.30
C ASN A 134 -16.69 -0.13 19.70
N THR A 135 -15.69 -0.84 20.26
CA THR A 135 -15.84 -1.62 21.51
C THR A 135 -15.07 -1.07 22.73
N TRP A 136 -14.67 0.21 22.72
CA TRP A 136 -14.10 1.00 23.83
C TRP A 136 -12.60 0.82 24.25
N VAL A 137 -11.93 2.00 24.23
CA VAL A 137 -10.81 2.60 25.02
C VAL A 137 -9.36 2.11 24.96
N TRP A 138 -9.02 0.84 24.70
CA TRP A 138 -7.58 0.43 24.71
C TRP A 138 -6.99 0.11 23.33
N ALA A 139 -7.63 0.62 22.27
CA ALA A 139 -7.25 0.46 20.86
C ALA A 139 -5.93 1.16 20.47
N PHE A 140 -4.96 1.32 21.36
CA PHE A 140 -3.66 1.90 21.05
C PHE A 140 -2.51 0.89 21.16
N ASN A 141 -2.73 -0.25 21.82
CA ASN A 141 -1.67 -1.21 22.16
C ASN A 141 -1.85 -2.58 21.46
N ASN A 142 -2.67 -2.65 20.42
CA ASN A 142 -2.85 -3.86 19.62
C ASN A 142 -2.81 -3.58 18.11
N ALA A 143 -2.76 -4.64 17.32
CA ALA A 143 -2.63 -4.58 15.86
C ALA A 143 -3.68 -3.67 15.18
N PHE A 144 -4.95 -3.81 15.55
CA PHE A 144 -6.07 -3.05 14.97
C PHE A 144 -5.99 -1.57 15.29
N GLY A 145 -5.62 -1.28 16.53
CA GLY A 145 -5.39 0.06 17.00
C GLY A 145 -4.26 0.76 16.26
N VAL A 146 -3.09 0.12 16.26
CA VAL A 146 -1.89 0.64 15.61
C VAL A 146 -2.12 0.89 14.12
N ALA A 147 -2.82 -0.01 13.42
CA ALA A 147 -3.21 0.20 12.02
C ALA A 147 -4.08 1.45 11.85
N ARG A 148 -5.13 1.62 12.66
CA ARG A 148 -6.01 2.80 12.63
C ARG A 148 -5.25 4.12 12.84
N TYR A 149 -4.32 4.13 13.78
CA TYR A 149 -3.58 5.33 14.17
C TYR A 149 -2.41 5.68 13.26
N TYR A 150 -2.18 4.90 12.18
CA TYR A 150 -1.19 5.24 11.16
C TYR A 150 -1.41 6.64 10.58
N ASN A 151 -2.67 7.09 10.49
CA ASN A 151 -3.07 8.43 10.05
C ASN A 151 -2.48 9.59 10.89
N PHE A 152 -2.25 9.43 12.19
CA PHE A 152 -1.90 10.58 13.05
C PHE A 152 -0.42 11.00 12.99
N ARG A 153 0.40 10.34 12.16
CA ARG A 153 1.87 10.47 12.18
C ARG A 153 2.43 10.98 10.86
N GLY A 154 1.68 11.86 10.20
CA GLY A 154 2.04 12.41 8.88
C GLY A 154 1.58 11.53 7.70
N ASN A 155 1.16 10.29 7.92
CA ASN A 155 0.73 9.38 6.85
C ASN A 155 -0.79 9.44 6.64
N MET A 156 -1.32 10.64 6.44
CA MET A 156 -2.76 10.87 6.31
C MET A 156 -3.25 10.54 4.90
N VAL A 157 -4.29 9.72 4.82
CA VAL A 157 -5.11 9.61 3.61
C VAL A 157 -6.29 10.59 3.70
N SER A 158 -6.76 11.08 2.55
CA SER A 158 -7.92 11.97 2.51
C SER A 158 -9.18 11.26 2.99
N LYS A 159 -9.70 11.67 4.16
CA LYS A 159 -10.88 11.07 4.80
C LYS A 159 -12.16 11.11 3.97
N SER A 160 -12.27 12.05 3.03
CA SER A 160 -13.42 12.13 2.13
C SER A 160 -13.32 11.19 0.93
N LYS A 161 -12.14 10.60 0.70
CA LYS A 161 -11.84 9.75 -0.46
C LYS A 161 -11.52 8.30 -0.09
N THR A 162 -11.17 8.03 1.17
CA THR A 162 -10.70 6.70 1.57
C THR A 162 -11.39 6.19 2.83
N SER A 163 -11.20 4.90 3.09
CA SER A 163 -11.72 4.20 4.27
C SER A 163 -11.04 4.55 5.59
N ASP A 164 -10.06 5.46 5.57
CA ASP A 164 -8.95 5.49 6.54
C ASP A 164 -8.18 4.16 6.60
N TRP A 165 -7.05 4.16 7.32
CA TRP A 165 -6.21 2.98 7.48
C TRP A 165 -6.85 1.93 8.40
N TYR A 166 -6.77 0.66 8.00
CA TYR A 166 -7.21 -0.49 8.77
C TYR A 166 -6.23 -1.67 8.65
N LEU A 167 -6.42 -2.70 9.49
CA LEU A 167 -5.58 -3.89 9.49
C LEU A 167 -6.07 -4.85 8.37
N PRO A 168 -5.24 -5.16 7.36
CA PRO A 168 -5.66 -6.03 6.25
C PRO A 168 -6.04 -7.43 6.75
N SER A 169 -7.06 -8.02 6.14
CA SER A 169 -7.35 -9.45 6.30
C SER A 169 -6.26 -10.31 5.66
N ILE A 170 -6.24 -11.60 5.98
CA ILE A 170 -5.20 -12.48 5.44
C ILE A 170 -5.33 -12.63 3.92
N GLY A 171 -6.54 -12.64 3.36
CA GLY A 171 -6.71 -12.63 1.91
C GLY A 171 -6.18 -11.35 1.28
N GLN A 172 -6.28 -10.20 1.92
CA GLN A 172 -5.64 -8.98 1.40
C GLN A 172 -4.12 -9.06 1.42
N TRP A 173 -3.52 -9.77 2.40
CA TRP A 173 -2.09 -10.11 2.34
C TRP A 173 -1.74 -10.99 1.13
N TYR A 174 -2.59 -11.95 0.74
CA TYR A 174 -2.40 -12.69 -0.51
C TYR A 174 -2.29 -11.72 -1.70
N ASP A 175 -3.19 -10.74 -1.81
CA ASP A 175 -3.16 -9.79 -2.93
C ASP A 175 -1.89 -8.94 -2.91
N ILE A 176 -1.51 -8.39 -1.74
CA ILE A 176 -0.27 -7.60 -1.59
C ILE A 176 0.94 -8.41 -2.06
N ILE A 177 1.08 -9.63 -1.55
CA ILE A 177 2.25 -10.48 -1.82
C ILE A 177 2.28 -10.94 -3.29
N GLU A 178 1.16 -11.36 -3.86
CA GLU A 178 1.15 -11.84 -5.25
C GLU A 178 1.30 -10.69 -6.25
N ASN A 179 0.62 -9.57 -6.02
CA ASN A 179 0.56 -8.47 -6.97
C ASN A 179 1.82 -7.60 -6.93
N LEU A 180 2.29 -7.24 -5.73
CA LEU A 180 3.48 -6.39 -5.56
C LEU A 180 4.76 -7.21 -5.38
N GLY A 181 4.67 -8.41 -4.82
CA GLY A 181 5.81 -9.32 -4.73
C GLY A 181 6.11 -10.04 -6.06
N HIS A 182 5.18 -10.05 -7.01
CA HIS A 182 5.27 -10.78 -8.28
C HIS A 182 5.59 -12.27 -8.10
N VAL A 183 4.92 -12.88 -7.12
CA VAL A 183 5.05 -14.29 -6.76
C VAL A 183 3.67 -14.95 -6.69
N LYS A 184 3.63 -16.24 -6.42
CA LYS A 184 2.39 -16.97 -6.12
C LYS A 184 2.48 -17.58 -4.74
N ILE A 185 1.37 -17.49 -4.00
CA ILE A 185 1.18 -18.26 -2.77
C ILE A 185 0.47 -19.55 -3.14
N LEU A 186 1.15 -20.67 -2.93
CA LEU A 186 0.67 -22.01 -3.22
C LEU A 186 -0.48 -22.39 -2.28
N ALA A 187 -1.17 -23.49 -2.60
CA ALA A 187 -2.35 -23.95 -1.85
C ALA A 187 -2.06 -24.29 -0.38
N ASP A 188 -0.81 -24.62 -0.06
CA ASP A 188 -0.33 -24.89 1.31
C ASP A 188 0.08 -23.62 2.08
N GLY A 189 -0.02 -22.45 1.45
CA GLY A 189 0.37 -21.16 2.02
C GLY A 189 1.82 -20.76 1.79
N ASN A 190 2.65 -21.59 1.16
CA ASN A 190 4.05 -21.26 0.86
C ASN A 190 4.17 -20.37 -0.38
N PHE A 191 5.15 -19.47 -0.40
CA PHE A 191 5.45 -18.65 -1.56
C PHE A 191 6.30 -19.48 -2.52
N ASN A 192 6.02 -19.42 -3.81
CA ASN A 192 6.82 -20.13 -4.81
C ASN A 192 8.25 -19.58 -4.94
N ASP A 193 8.47 -18.31 -4.59
CA ASP A 193 9.79 -17.67 -4.52
C ASP A 193 9.83 -16.62 -3.39
N MET A 194 10.24 -17.06 -2.20
CA MET A 194 10.36 -16.17 -1.04
C MET A 194 11.33 -15.00 -1.28
N LYS A 195 12.47 -15.24 -1.92
CA LYS A 195 13.52 -14.22 -2.08
C LYS A 195 13.04 -13.11 -3.03
N ARG A 196 12.33 -13.47 -4.10
CA ARG A 196 11.71 -12.49 -5.00
C ARG A 196 10.63 -11.69 -4.29
N ALA A 197 9.76 -12.33 -3.52
CA ALA A 197 8.74 -11.63 -2.74
C ALA A 197 9.38 -10.58 -1.80
N GLN A 198 10.40 -10.99 -1.04
CA GLN A 198 11.09 -10.10 -0.10
C GLN A 198 11.72 -8.90 -0.81
N ARG A 199 12.48 -9.12 -1.90
CA ARG A 199 13.11 -8.02 -2.66
C ARG A 199 12.07 -7.05 -3.21
N ASN A 200 11.07 -7.57 -3.92
CA ASN A 200 10.10 -6.71 -4.62
C ASN A 200 9.23 -5.92 -3.65
N LEU A 201 8.82 -6.53 -2.52
CA LEU A 201 8.04 -5.85 -1.49
C LEU A 201 8.89 -4.81 -0.73
N ASP A 202 10.17 -5.08 -0.49
CA ASP A 202 11.09 -4.10 0.09
C ASP A 202 11.32 -2.91 -0.86
N GLU A 203 11.66 -3.18 -2.12
CA GLU A 203 11.89 -2.15 -3.13
C GLU A 203 10.66 -1.27 -3.39
N LYS A 204 9.46 -1.87 -3.44
CA LYS A 204 8.23 -1.13 -3.79
C LYS A 204 7.60 -0.39 -2.61
N ILE A 205 7.60 -1.00 -1.43
CA ILE A 205 6.86 -0.49 -0.25
C ILE A 205 7.66 -0.55 1.05
N GLY A 206 8.96 -0.85 1.03
CA GLY A 206 9.80 -0.88 2.24
C GLY A 206 9.33 -1.91 3.27
N LEU A 207 8.90 -3.08 2.82
CA LEU A 207 8.37 -4.13 3.69
C LEU A 207 9.50 -5.05 4.16
N ALA A 208 9.82 -5.00 5.45
CA ALA A 208 10.88 -5.83 6.03
C ALA A 208 10.49 -7.32 6.01
N PRO A 209 11.44 -8.26 5.85
CA PRO A 209 11.17 -9.69 5.91
C PRO A 209 10.93 -10.14 7.36
N THR A 210 9.73 -9.88 7.88
CA THR A 210 9.29 -10.23 9.25
C THR A 210 7.91 -10.90 9.22
N MET A 211 7.22 -10.93 10.36
CA MET A 211 5.84 -11.39 10.50
C MET A 211 4.91 -10.18 10.54
N TYR A 212 3.83 -10.25 9.78
CA TYR A 212 2.80 -9.23 9.75
C TYR A 212 1.45 -9.76 10.16
N TRP A 213 0.82 -9.11 11.13
CA TRP A 213 -0.54 -9.46 11.52
C TRP A 213 -1.52 -9.19 10.38
N SER A 214 -2.50 -10.09 10.24
CA SER A 214 -3.75 -9.81 9.55
C SER A 214 -4.87 -9.56 10.55
N SER A 215 -6.02 -9.07 10.13
CA SER A 215 -7.24 -9.02 10.93
C SER A 215 -8.01 -10.36 10.99
N SER A 216 -7.49 -11.41 10.35
CA SER A 216 -8.15 -12.72 10.30
C SER A 216 -7.75 -13.58 11.50
N SER A 217 -8.71 -13.89 12.37
CA SER A 217 -8.57 -14.84 13.47
C SER A 217 -8.62 -16.30 13.00
N LYS A 218 -7.84 -17.16 13.66
CA LYS A 218 -7.89 -18.62 13.58
C LYS A 218 -8.35 -19.17 14.93
N GLY A 219 -9.66 -19.14 15.16
CA GLY A 219 -10.26 -19.56 16.42
C GLY A 219 -9.91 -18.65 17.60
N PHE A 220 -9.96 -19.21 18.81
CA PHE A 220 -9.82 -18.43 20.05
C PHE A 220 -8.42 -17.87 20.26
N LEU A 221 -7.39 -18.71 20.18
CA LEU A 221 -6.00 -18.34 20.49
C LEU A 221 -5.20 -17.83 19.30
N GLY A 222 -5.57 -18.22 18.08
CA GLY A 222 -4.74 -17.98 16.88
C GLY A 222 -5.23 -16.82 16.03
N ALA A 223 -4.32 -16.18 15.32
CA ALA A 223 -4.61 -15.29 14.20
C ALA A 223 -3.65 -15.57 13.04
N TRP A 224 -4.09 -15.30 11.82
CA TRP A 224 -3.30 -15.50 10.61
C TRP A 224 -2.30 -14.38 10.38
N VAL A 225 -1.15 -14.75 9.83
CA VAL A 225 0.07 -13.96 9.71
C VAL A 225 0.66 -14.17 8.32
N ALA A 226 1.07 -13.08 7.69
CA ALA A 226 2.01 -13.14 6.57
C ALA A 226 3.44 -13.23 7.12
N VAL A 227 4.08 -14.39 6.98
CA VAL A 227 5.42 -14.68 7.51
C VAL A 227 6.44 -14.48 6.38
N LEU A 228 6.70 -13.22 6.02
CA LEU A 228 7.58 -12.90 4.90
C LEU A 228 8.99 -13.45 5.06
N ARG A 229 9.51 -13.47 6.31
CA ARG A 229 10.83 -14.04 6.63
C ARG A 229 10.99 -15.52 6.26
N ALA A 230 9.89 -16.26 6.28
CA ALA A 230 9.86 -17.70 6.01
C ALA A 230 9.09 -18.03 4.72
N GLY A 231 8.60 -17.01 4.01
CA GLY A 231 7.90 -17.16 2.75
C GLY A 231 6.62 -17.96 2.84
N ASN A 232 5.79 -17.73 3.87
CA ASN A 232 4.53 -18.44 4.00
C ASN A 232 3.42 -17.65 4.70
N ILE A 233 2.20 -18.15 4.57
CA ILE A 233 1.05 -17.77 5.39
C ILE A 233 0.89 -18.80 6.50
N ASN A 234 0.84 -18.35 7.75
CA ASN A 234 0.72 -19.23 8.91
C ASN A 234 -0.12 -18.57 10.01
N SER A 235 -0.39 -19.29 11.09
CA SER A 235 -1.11 -18.77 12.25
C SER A 235 -0.24 -18.78 13.49
N TYR A 236 -0.34 -17.72 14.28
CA TYR A 236 0.36 -17.60 15.55
C TYR A 236 -0.60 -17.27 16.68
N ASP A 237 -0.16 -17.55 17.91
CA ASP A 237 -0.88 -17.13 19.11
C ASP A 237 -1.00 -15.60 19.13
N LYS A 238 -2.20 -15.09 19.44
CA LYS A 238 -2.54 -13.67 19.45
C LYS A 238 -1.66 -12.82 20.38
N ASN A 239 -0.95 -13.44 21.33
CA ASN A 239 0.00 -12.76 22.21
C ASN A 239 1.38 -12.51 21.60
N TYR A 240 1.69 -13.07 20.43
CA TYR A 240 2.93 -12.77 19.74
C TYR A 240 2.99 -11.31 19.29
N ALA A 241 4.19 -10.74 19.34
CA ALA A 241 4.46 -9.43 18.79
C ALA A 241 4.80 -9.58 17.29
N CYS A 242 3.95 -9.05 16.41
CA CYS A 242 4.21 -8.97 14.97
C CYS A 242 4.12 -7.52 14.47
N SER A 243 4.74 -7.25 13.33
CA SER A 243 4.68 -5.94 12.67
C SER A 243 3.29 -5.67 12.12
N ILE A 244 2.97 -4.38 11.98
CA ILE A 244 1.69 -3.89 11.51
C ILE A 244 1.89 -3.06 10.25
N ARG A 245 1.30 -3.52 9.15
CA ARG A 245 1.21 -2.77 7.89
C ARG A 245 -0.26 -2.51 7.62
N ALA A 246 -0.63 -1.24 7.46
CA ALA A 246 -2.02 -0.86 7.25
C ALA A 246 -2.37 -0.80 5.76
N VAL A 247 -3.66 -0.93 5.47
CA VAL A 247 -4.24 -0.74 4.13
C VAL A 247 -5.44 0.20 4.21
N ALA A 248 -5.84 0.78 3.07
CA ALA A 248 -7.05 1.58 2.95
C ALA A 248 -7.73 1.31 1.60
N ALA A 249 -9.05 1.40 1.55
CA ALA A 249 -9.81 1.43 0.30
C ALA A 249 -10.06 2.87 -0.16
N PHE A 250 -10.26 3.04 -1.46
CA PHE A 250 -10.52 4.32 -2.11
C PHE A 250 -11.45 4.15 -3.33
#